data_AF-A0A835DVC3-F1
#
_entry.id   AF-A0A835DVC3-F1
#
_cell.length_a   1.000
_cell.length_b   1.000
_cell.length_c   1.000
_cell.angle_alpha   90.00
_cell.angle_beta   90.00
_cell.angle_gamma   90.00
#
_symmetry.space_group_name_H-M   'P 1'
#
loop_
_entity.id
_entity.type
_entity.pdbx_description
1 polymer ?
#
loop_
_entity_poly.entity_id
_entity_poly.type
_entity_poly.pdbx_seq_one_letter_code
_entity_poly.pdbx_strand_id
1 'polypeptide(L)'
;MISFCRVNKTLEKYHNCCYNAQGSNTDFGGEPQSWYQEMSRLKAKLESLQRSQRHMLGEDLGPLSIKELQQLEKQLEYALSQARQRKTQMMMEQVDELRRKERQLGELNKQLKNKLEAEGCSNYRAVQTSWATDAAVGTDGGALSASNTQLPLPAATADCEPTLQIGYHQFVAPEAAAIPRSSTTGGGESSHFMLGWAL
;
A
#
# COMPACT_ATOMS: atom_id res chain seq x y z
N MET A 1 22.16 -71.28 -0.13
CA MET A 1 23.38 -70.58 -0.60
C MET A 1 23.12 -69.50 -1.67
N ILE A 2 22.08 -69.60 -2.52
CA ILE A 2 21.84 -68.66 -3.64
C ILE A 2 21.35 -67.27 -3.18
N SER A 3 20.62 -67.17 -2.06
CA SER A 3 20.07 -65.90 -1.55
C SER A 3 21.15 -64.92 -1.05
N PHE A 4 22.15 -65.42 -0.32
CA PHE A 4 23.26 -64.60 0.20
C PHE A 4 24.11 -64.01 -0.93
N CYS A 5 24.30 -64.76 -2.03
CA CYS A 5 25.05 -64.28 -3.19
C CYS A 5 24.31 -63.15 -3.94
N ARG A 6 22.97 -63.14 -3.94
CA ARG A 6 22.19 -62.03 -4.52
C ARG A 6 22.31 -60.76 -3.69
N VAL A 7 22.22 -60.86 -2.36
CA VAL A 7 22.39 -59.71 -1.47
C VAL A 7 23.79 -59.14 -1.55
N ASN A 8 24.82 -60.00 -1.58
CA ASN A 8 26.20 -59.55 -1.77
C ASN A 8 26.39 -58.86 -3.13
N LYS A 9 25.84 -59.40 -4.22
CA LYS A 9 25.88 -58.74 -5.53
C LYS A 9 25.16 -57.39 -5.55
N THR A 10 24.06 -57.25 -4.81
CA THR A 10 23.35 -55.98 -4.67
C THR A 10 24.16 -54.99 -3.80
N LEU A 11 24.75 -55.44 -2.70
CA LEU A 11 25.65 -54.65 -1.86
C LEU A 11 26.89 -54.18 -2.62
N GLU A 12 27.49 -55.07 -3.42
CA GLU A 12 28.67 -54.81 -4.21
C GLU A 12 28.36 -53.81 -5.33
N LYS A 13 27.20 -53.93 -5.98
CA LYS A 13 26.70 -52.90 -6.92
C LYS A 13 26.46 -51.56 -6.22
N TYR A 14 25.86 -51.55 -5.03
CA TYR A 14 25.63 -50.33 -4.27
C TYR A 14 26.95 -49.68 -3.85
N HIS A 15 27.91 -50.49 -3.38
CA HIS A 15 29.26 -50.07 -3.03
C HIS A 15 30.00 -49.47 -4.24
N ASN A 16 29.89 -50.11 -5.40
CA ASN A 16 30.50 -49.64 -6.65
C ASN A 16 29.85 -48.34 -7.15
N CYS A 17 28.52 -48.19 -7.04
CA CYS A 17 27.81 -46.95 -7.38
C CYS A 17 28.14 -45.80 -6.43
N CYS A 18 28.35 -46.07 -5.13
CA CYS A 18 28.62 -45.03 -4.14
C CYS A 18 30.10 -44.62 -4.07
N TYR A 19 31.04 -45.55 -4.28
CA TYR A 19 32.48 -45.29 -4.14
C TYR A 19 33.23 -45.21 -5.49
N ASN A 20 32.89 -46.01 -6.49
CA ASN A 20 33.58 -45.99 -7.79
C ASN A 20 33.05 -44.96 -8.80
N ALA A 21 31.94 -44.27 -8.50
CA ALA A 21 31.53 -43.07 -9.23
C ALA A 21 32.57 -41.92 -9.14
N GLN A 22 33.57 -42.04 -8.25
CA GLN A 22 34.67 -41.09 -8.12
C GLN A 22 35.91 -41.44 -8.98
N GLY A 23 35.98 -42.64 -9.57
CA GLY A 23 37.22 -43.18 -10.15
C GLY A 23 37.29 -43.33 -11.67
N SER A 24 36.16 -43.32 -12.39
CA SER A 24 36.15 -43.45 -13.86
C SER A 24 35.31 -42.38 -14.50
N ASN A 25 35.94 -41.55 -15.34
CA ASN A 25 35.35 -40.51 -16.18
C ASN A 25 33.94 -40.84 -16.70
N THR A 26 32.93 -40.40 -15.96
CA THR A 26 31.57 -40.17 -16.46
C THR A 26 30.98 -39.04 -15.65
N ASP A 27 30.39 -38.09 -16.36
CA ASP A 27 29.80 -36.79 -16.01
C ASP A 27 28.68 -36.79 -14.94
N PHE A 28 28.63 -37.80 -14.06
CA PHE A 28 27.59 -37.99 -13.03
C PHE A 28 28.15 -38.24 -11.61
N GLY A 29 29.48 -38.20 -11.42
CA GLY A 29 30.11 -38.28 -10.09
C GLY A 29 30.04 -36.99 -9.27
N GLY A 30 29.55 -35.90 -9.89
CA GLY A 30 29.44 -34.59 -9.25
C GLY A 30 28.11 -34.29 -8.61
N GLU A 31 27.01 -34.97 -8.94
CA GLU A 31 25.66 -34.48 -8.61
C GLU A 31 25.37 -34.28 -7.12
N PRO A 32 25.65 -35.23 -6.20
CA PRO A 32 25.38 -35.01 -4.78
C PRO A 32 26.30 -33.94 -4.18
N GLN A 33 27.61 -34.02 -4.46
CA GLN A 33 28.60 -33.07 -3.94
C GLN A 33 28.38 -31.65 -4.49
N SER A 34 28.07 -31.55 -5.79
CA SER A 34 27.69 -30.31 -6.49
C SER A 34 26.38 -29.74 -5.93
N TRP A 35 25.39 -30.59 -5.68
CA TRP A 35 24.14 -30.17 -5.04
C TRP A 35 24.34 -29.65 -3.61
N TYR A 36 25.17 -30.31 -2.80
CA TYR A 36 25.53 -29.82 -1.46
C TYR A 36 26.31 -28.50 -1.52
N GLN A 37 27.22 -28.36 -2.48
CA GLN A 37 27.97 -27.13 -2.70
C GLN A 37 27.05 -25.98 -3.14
N GLU A 38 26.13 -26.27 -4.04
CA GLU A 38 25.13 -25.30 -4.54
C GLU A 38 24.17 -24.89 -3.43
N MET A 39 23.68 -25.84 -2.63
CA MET A 39 22.85 -25.55 -1.46
C MET A 39 23.59 -24.68 -0.43
N SER A 40 24.87 -24.97 -0.18
CA SER A 40 25.71 -24.16 0.72
C SER A 40 25.90 -22.74 0.18
N ARG A 41 26.12 -22.61 -1.14
CA ARG A 41 26.24 -21.32 -1.83
C ARG A 41 24.94 -20.52 -1.73
N LEU A 42 23.79 -21.15 -1.95
CA LEU A 42 22.47 -20.51 -1.85
C LEU A 42 22.16 -20.08 -0.41
N LYS A 43 22.46 -20.92 0.59
CA LYS A 43 22.33 -20.56 2.00
C LYS A 43 23.17 -19.34 2.36
N ALA A 44 24.44 -19.31 1.95
CA ALA A 44 25.31 -18.15 2.19
C ALA A 44 24.76 -16.86 1.56
N LYS A 45 24.18 -16.94 0.35
CA LYS A 45 23.51 -15.81 -0.29
C LYS A 45 22.28 -15.34 0.48
N LEU A 46 21.45 -16.27 0.94
CA LEU A 46 20.27 -15.95 1.75
C LEU A 46 20.67 -15.23 3.03
N GLU A 47 21.64 -15.75 3.77
CA GLU A 47 22.13 -15.15 5.00
C GLU A 47 22.74 -13.76 4.76
N SER A 48 23.49 -13.59 3.67
CA SER A 48 24.02 -12.29 3.26
C SER A 48 22.91 -11.28 2.98
N LEU A 49 21.88 -11.70 2.24
CA LEU A 49 20.74 -10.85 1.91
C LEU A 49 19.93 -10.46 3.16
N GLN A 50 19.65 -11.42 4.03
CA GLN A 50 18.95 -11.18 5.30
C GLN A 50 19.75 -10.22 6.22
N ARG A 51 21.07 -10.38 6.26
CA ARG A 51 21.95 -9.47 7.00
C ARG A 51 21.90 -8.06 6.41
N SER A 52 21.97 -7.93 5.08
CA SER A 52 21.82 -6.64 4.40
C SER A 52 20.46 -5.98 4.68
N GLN A 53 19.38 -6.75 4.69
CA GLN A 53 18.05 -6.27 5.06
C GLN A 53 18.02 -5.71 6.49
N ARG A 54 18.57 -6.45 7.46
CA ARG A 54 18.68 -5.98 8.85
C ARG A 54 19.44 -4.66 8.94
N HIS A 55 20.59 -4.55 8.25
CA HIS A 55 21.32 -3.28 8.19
C HIS A 55 20.47 -2.14 7.62
N MET A 56 19.75 -2.36 6.50
CA MET A 56 18.84 -1.35 5.93
C MET A 56 17.70 -0.95 6.88
N LEU A 57 17.30 -1.84 7.79
CA LEU A 57 16.32 -1.57 8.85
C LEU A 57 16.94 -0.91 10.09
N GLY A 58 18.25 -0.69 10.10
CA GLY A 58 18.98 -0.12 11.24
C GLY A 58 19.34 -1.13 12.33
N GLU A 59 19.22 -2.42 12.05
CA GLU A 59 19.57 -3.52 12.96
C GLU A 59 20.99 -4.03 12.71
N ASP A 60 21.62 -4.63 13.73
CA ASP A 60 22.94 -5.27 13.66
C ASP A 60 24.05 -4.41 13.03
N LEU A 61 24.06 -3.11 13.31
CA LEU A 61 25.01 -2.17 12.73
C LEU A 61 26.42 -2.24 13.35
N GLY A 62 26.57 -2.86 14.52
CA GLY A 62 27.83 -2.92 15.28
C GLY A 62 29.06 -3.44 14.51
N PRO A 63 28.93 -4.43 13.61
CA PRO A 63 30.05 -4.92 12.78
C PRO A 63 30.46 -4.00 11.62
N LEU A 64 29.67 -2.96 11.28
CA LEU A 64 29.99 -2.07 10.16
C LEU A 64 31.02 -1.03 10.57
N SER A 65 31.95 -0.73 9.66
CA SER A 65 32.83 0.42 9.78
C SER A 65 32.09 1.73 9.50
N ILE A 66 32.68 2.85 9.94
CA ILE A 66 32.14 4.20 9.71
C ILE A 66 31.89 4.46 8.21
N LYS A 67 32.79 4.00 7.33
CA LYS A 67 32.64 4.17 5.88
C LYS A 67 31.45 3.39 5.33
N GLU A 68 31.24 2.17 5.80
CA GLU A 68 30.10 1.34 5.39
C GLU A 68 28.79 1.93 5.90
N LEU A 69 28.79 2.47 7.13
CA LEU A 69 27.62 3.13 7.71
C LEU A 69 27.23 4.39 6.92
N GLN A 70 28.21 5.22 6.54
CA GLN A 70 27.98 6.39 5.68
C GLN A 70 27.45 6.01 4.30
N GLN A 71 27.93 4.88 3.74
CA GLN A 71 27.43 4.40 2.46
C GLN A 71 25.97 3.91 2.57
N LEU A 72 25.66 3.21 3.65
CA LEU A 72 24.30 2.73 3.95
C LEU A 72 23.32 3.91 4.13
N GLU A 73 23.73 4.93 4.88
CA GLU A 73 22.96 6.16 5.08
C GLU A 73 22.65 6.84 3.73
N LYS A 74 23.67 7.07 2.89
CA LYS A 74 23.47 7.65 1.55
C LYS A 74 22.52 6.84 0.67
N GLN A 75 22.60 5.51 0.75
CA GLN A 75 21.71 4.63 -0.01
C GLN A 75 20.25 4.78 0.47
N LEU A 76 20.02 4.84 1.77
CA LEU A 76 18.69 5.04 2.35
C LEU A 76 18.13 6.43 2.04
N GLU A 77 18.95 7.48 2.15
CA GLU A 77 18.58 8.85 1.78
C GLU A 77 18.15 8.95 0.32
N TYR A 78 18.93 8.35 -0.58
CA TYR A 78 18.62 8.32 -2.01
C TYR A 78 17.32 7.58 -2.31
N ALA A 79 17.12 6.40 -1.71
CA ALA A 79 15.89 5.63 -1.88
C ALA A 79 14.66 6.38 -1.34
N LEU A 80 14.80 7.01 -0.17
CA LEU A 80 13.74 7.82 0.45
C LEU A 80 13.39 9.05 -0.40
N SER A 81 14.40 9.73 -0.92
CA SER A 81 14.23 10.87 -1.84
C SER A 81 13.43 10.45 -3.08
N GLN A 82 13.82 9.36 -3.73
CA GLN A 82 13.10 8.83 -4.89
C GLN A 82 11.66 8.44 -4.56
N ALA A 83 11.42 7.79 -3.41
CA ALA A 83 10.08 7.41 -2.99
C ALA A 83 9.19 8.65 -2.77
N ARG A 84 9.72 9.69 -2.12
CA ARG A 84 9.03 10.97 -1.92
C ARG A 84 8.75 11.67 -3.25
N GLN A 85 9.75 11.75 -4.13
CA GLN A 85 9.60 12.35 -5.45
C GLN A 85 8.49 11.65 -6.25
N ARG A 86 8.48 10.32 -6.28
CA ARG A 86 7.45 9.54 -6.98
C ARG A 86 6.07 9.77 -6.39
N LYS A 87 5.94 9.77 -5.06
CA LYS A 87 4.67 10.06 -4.37
C LYS A 87 4.16 11.45 -4.73
N THR A 88 5.02 12.46 -4.68
CA THR A 88 4.67 13.85 -5.03
C THR A 88 4.24 13.96 -6.49
N GLN A 89 4.98 13.33 -7.41
CA GLN A 89 4.66 13.32 -8.83
C GLN A 89 3.28 12.71 -9.09
N MET A 90 2.98 11.54 -8.51
CA MET A 90 1.66 10.90 -8.65
C MET A 90 0.53 11.77 -8.09
N MET A 91 0.76 12.44 -6.95
CA MET A 91 -0.23 13.33 -6.35
C MET A 91 -0.50 14.55 -7.24
N MET A 92 0.54 15.15 -7.83
CA MET A 92 0.38 16.26 -8.78
C MET A 92 -0.41 15.83 -10.01
N GLU A 93 -0.12 14.65 -10.57
CA GLU A 93 -0.87 14.08 -11.70
C GLU A 93 -2.35 13.89 -11.36
N GLN A 94 -2.66 13.42 -10.15
CA GLN A 94 -4.06 13.28 -9.69
C GLN A 94 -4.76 14.63 -9.54
N VAL A 95 -4.08 15.65 -9.01
CA VAL A 95 -4.63 17.01 -8.90
C VAL A 95 -4.94 17.57 -10.28
N ASP A 96 -4.03 17.41 -11.25
CA ASP A 96 -4.21 17.90 -12.61
C ASP A 96 -5.34 17.16 -13.34
N GLU A 97 -5.47 15.85 -13.12
CA GLU A 97 -6.59 15.05 -13.62
C GLU A 97 -7.93 15.57 -13.10
N LEU A 98 -8.04 15.77 -11.78
CA LEU A 98 -9.26 16.27 -11.15
C LEU A 98 -9.62 17.67 -11.64
N ARG A 99 -8.65 18.58 -11.74
CA ARG A 99 -8.87 19.93 -12.31
C ARG A 99 -9.33 19.90 -13.76
N ARG A 100 -8.91 18.92 -14.55
CA ARG A 100 -9.40 18.75 -15.93
C ARG A 100 -10.85 18.28 -15.94
N LYS A 101 -11.19 17.29 -15.10
CA LYS A 101 -12.56 16.80 -14.95
C LYS A 101 -13.50 17.87 -14.45
N GLU A 102 -13.09 18.65 -13.46
CA GLU A 102 -13.85 19.79 -12.95
C GLU A 102 -14.19 20.78 -14.05
N ARG A 103 -13.20 21.19 -14.87
CA ARG A 103 -13.43 22.09 -16.01
C ARG A 103 -14.37 21.49 -17.05
N GLN A 104 -14.20 20.21 -17.40
CA GLN A 104 -15.06 19.52 -18.37
C GLN A 104 -16.52 19.44 -17.89
N LEU A 105 -16.73 19.05 -16.62
CA LEU A 105 -18.05 18.97 -16.02
C LEU A 105 -18.68 20.36 -15.87
N GLY A 106 -17.88 21.37 -15.50
CA GLY A 106 -18.33 22.76 -15.43
C GLY A 106 -18.84 23.28 -16.78
N GLU A 107 -18.11 22.99 -17.86
CA GLU A 107 -18.51 23.37 -19.21
C GLU A 107 -19.77 22.61 -19.67
N LEU A 108 -19.86 21.31 -19.44
CA LEU A 108 -21.05 20.52 -19.76
C LEU A 108 -22.28 21.02 -18.98
N ASN A 109 -22.13 21.31 -17.69
CA ASN A 109 -23.21 21.82 -16.84
C ASN A 109 -23.70 23.19 -17.34
N LYS A 110 -22.76 24.09 -17.71
CA LYS A 110 -23.09 25.37 -18.33
C LYS A 110 -23.89 25.19 -19.63
N GLN A 111 -23.48 24.27 -20.50
CA GLN A 111 -24.22 23.98 -21.74
C GLN A 111 -25.63 23.44 -21.47
N LEU A 112 -25.79 22.54 -20.49
CA LEU A 112 -27.10 22.02 -20.11
C LEU A 112 -28.02 23.11 -19.53
N LYS A 113 -27.48 24.00 -18.68
CA LYS A 113 -28.23 25.17 -18.17
C LYS A 113 -28.70 26.08 -19.29
N ASN A 114 -27.80 26.42 -20.23
CA ASN A 114 -28.16 27.24 -21.38
C ASN A 114 -29.25 26.59 -22.25
N LYS A 115 -29.20 25.26 -22.47
CA LYS A 115 -30.23 24.53 -23.20
C LYS A 115 -31.57 24.54 -22.48
N LEU A 116 -31.57 24.35 -21.15
CA LEU A 116 -32.79 24.39 -20.33
C LEU A 116 -33.45 25.78 -20.37
N GLU A 117 -32.65 26.83 -20.35
CA GLU A 117 -33.14 28.21 -20.50
C GLU A 117 -33.69 28.48 -21.90
N ALA A 118 -33.04 27.94 -22.95
CA ALA A 118 -33.45 28.11 -24.35
C ALA A 118 -34.71 27.30 -24.74
N GLU A 119 -34.89 26.09 -24.19
CA GLU A 119 -36.03 25.21 -24.51
C GLU A 119 -37.35 25.59 -23.81
N GLY A 120 -37.38 26.70 -23.06
CA GLY A 120 -38.60 27.26 -22.48
C GLY A 120 -38.94 26.65 -21.13
N CYS A 121 -38.82 27.47 -20.08
CA CYS A 121 -38.89 27.10 -18.67
C CYS A 121 -40.29 26.73 -18.13
N SER A 122 -41.24 26.27 -18.96
CA SER A 122 -42.63 26.06 -18.50
C SER A 122 -42.85 24.70 -17.81
N ASN A 123 -42.11 23.65 -18.15
CA ASN A 123 -42.37 22.30 -17.61
C ASN A 123 -41.42 21.84 -16.49
N TYR A 124 -40.25 22.45 -16.33
CA TYR A 124 -39.20 21.95 -15.41
C TYR A 124 -39.15 22.67 -14.06
N ARG A 125 -39.69 23.90 -13.99
CA ARG A 125 -39.72 24.71 -12.76
C ARG A 125 -40.53 24.05 -11.64
N ALA A 126 -41.60 23.33 -12.00
CA ALA A 126 -42.47 22.63 -11.05
C ALA A 126 -41.80 21.44 -10.34
N VAL A 127 -40.89 20.73 -11.01
CA VAL A 127 -40.13 19.61 -10.41
C VAL A 127 -39.07 20.14 -9.41
N GLN A 128 -38.49 21.30 -9.70
CA GLN A 128 -37.46 21.92 -8.86
C GLN A 128 -38.03 22.49 -7.55
N THR A 129 -39.27 23.02 -7.57
CA THR A 129 -39.97 23.43 -6.35
C THR A 129 -40.35 22.24 -5.46
N SER A 130 -40.66 21.08 -6.07
CA SER A 130 -41.11 19.88 -5.37
C SER A 130 -40.07 19.34 -4.37
N TRP A 131 -38.78 19.33 -4.74
CA TRP A 131 -37.69 18.86 -3.86
C TRP A 131 -37.33 19.84 -2.73
N ALA A 132 -37.84 21.08 -2.76
CA ALA A 132 -37.62 22.08 -1.72
C ALA A 132 -38.73 22.11 -0.65
N THR A 133 -39.87 21.43 -0.89
CA THR A 133 -41.08 21.59 -0.07
C THR A 133 -41.17 20.69 1.18
N ASP A 134 -40.33 19.68 1.33
CA ASP A 134 -40.41 18.76 2.49
C ASP A 134 -39.64 19.24 3.74
N ALA A 135 -39.06 20.45 3.71
CA ALA A 135 -38.24 20.99 4.81
C ALA A 135 -38.92 22.02 5.72
N ALA A 136 -40.22 22.28 5.57
CA ALA A 136 -40.92 23.26 6.42
C ALA A 136 -42.34 22.82 6.79
N VAL A 137 -42.46 22.01 7.84
CA VAL A 137 -43.69 21.86 8.63
C VAL A 137 -43.36 22.03 10.11
N GLY A 138 -44.01 23.04 10.72
CA GLY A 138 -43.96 23.40 12.14
C GLY A 138 -43.03 24.60 12.40
N THR A 139 -43.46 25.77 12.85
CA THR A 139 -44.65 26.15 13.63
C THR A 139 -45.02 27.64 13.41
N ASP A 140 -46.32 27.92 13.56
CA ASP A 140 -47.01 29.14 14.03
C ASP A 140 -46.57 30.60 13.69
N GLY A 141 -47.51 31.34 13.05
CA GLY A 141 -47.98 32.64 13.59
C GLY A 141 -47.67 33.94 12.83
N GLY A 142 -48.68 34.52 12.16
CA GLY A 142 -48.93 35.98 12.12
C GLY A 142 -48.52 36.77 10.87
N ALA A 143 -49.52 37.45 10.26
CA ALA A 143 -49.46 38.34 9.10
C ALA A 143 -48.52 39.57 9.29
N LEU A 144 -48.04 40.31 8.28
CA LEU A 144 -48.76 41.25 7.41
C LEU A 144 -47.84 41.76 6.26
N SER A 145 -48.49 42.33 5.24
CA SER A 145 -48.04 42.83 3.93
C SER A 145 -46.97 43.94 3.90
N ALA A 146 -46.15 43.97 2.83
CA ALA A 146 -46.11 45.01 1.78
C ALA A 146 -44.70 45.41 1.24
N SER A 147 -44.65 45.53 -0.09
CA SER A 147 -43.84 46.47 -0.91
C SER A 147 -42.32 46.27 -1.03
N ASN A 148 -41.87 45.85 -2.22
CA ASN A 148 -40.46 45.93 -2.63
C ASN A 148 -40.31 46.86 -3.85
N THR A 149 -39.70 48.03 -3.62
CA THR A 149 -39.22 48.95 -4.67
C THR A 149 -37.73 49.19 -4.43
N GLN A 150 -36.92 48.67 -5.37
CA GLN A 150 -35.66 49.24 -5.88
C GLN A 150 -34.38 49.27 -4.99
N LEU A 151 -33.42 48.43 -5.40
CA LEU A 151 -31.92 48.52 -5.43
C LEU A 151 -31.25 49.78 -4.84
N PRO A 152 -30.08 49.69 -4.15
CA PRO A 152 -28.79 49.39 -4.82
C PRO A 152 -27.67 48.68 -3.99
N LEU A 153 -26.70 48.04 -4.67
CA LEU A 153 -25.40 47.60 -4.07
C LEU A 153 -24.52 48.83 -3.71
N PRO A 154 -23.65 48.73 -2.68
CA PRO A 154 -22.22 48.62 -2.99
C PRO A 154 -21.39 47.75 -2.02
N ALA A 155 -20.39 47.09 -2.60
CA ALA A 155 -19.06 46.76 -2.08
C ALA A 155 -18.90 46.28 -0.62
N ALA A 156 -18.67 44.98 -0.46
CA ALA A 156 -17.56 44.47 0.33
C ALA A 156 -17.17 43.09 -0.22
N THR A 157 -16.08 43.06 -0.98
CA THR A 157 -15.28 41.86 -1.16
C THR A 157 -14.64 41.54 0.19
N ALA A 158 -15.24 40.62 0.93
CA ALA A 158 -14.59 39.96 2.05
C ALA A 158 -15.15 38.54 2.14
N ASP A 159 -14.31 37.61 1.72
CA ASP A 159 -14.12 36.29 2.30
C ASP A 159 -15.37 35.49 2.69
N CYS A 160 -15.74 34.54 1.83
CA CYS A 160 -16.36 33.29 2.25
C CYS A 160 -15.84 32.15 1.36
N GLU A 161 -14.62 31.70 1.66
CA GLU A 161 -14.22 30.34 1.29
C GLU A 161 -15.02 29.38 2.20
N PRO A 162 -15.72 28.35 1.68
CA PRO A 162 -16.25 27.32 2.54
C PRO A 162 -15.09 26.39 2.92
N THR A 163 -14.34 26.75 3.96
CA THR A 163 -13.36 25.85 4.56
C THR A 163 -14.11 24.68 5.18
N LEU A 164 -14.18 23.56 4.47
CA LEU A 164 -14.58 22.28 5.03
C LEU A 164 -13.51 21.86 6.05
N GLN A 165 -13.74 22.17 7.33
CA GLN A 165 -12.97 21.60 8.44
C GLN A 165 -13.26 20.10 8.52
N ILE A 166 -12.47 19.32 7.79
CA ILE A 166 -12.36 17.89 8.04
C ILE A 166 -11.45 17.77 9.27
N GLY A 167 -12.06 17.69 10.44
CA GLY A 167 -11.34 17.56 11.70
C GLY A 167 -10.42 16.34 11.66
N TYR A 168 -9.14 16.54 11.98
CA TYR A 168 -8.28 15.44 12.39
C TYR A 168 -8.78 14.96 13.74
N HIS A 169 -9.45 13.80 13.78
CA HIS A 169 -9.62 13.08 15.03
C HIS A 169 -8.23 12.71 15.55
N GLN A 170 -7.81 13.38 16.62
CA GLN A 170 -6.69 12.98 17.47
C GLN A 170 -6.91 11.52 17.86
N PHE A 171 -6.10 10.60 17.29
CA PHE A 171 -6.09 9.21 17.73
C PHE A 171 -5.53 9.17 19.15
N VAL A 172 -6.43 9.03 20.13
CA VAL A 172 -6.06 8.69 21.50
C VAL A 172 -5.80 7.19 21.52
N ALA A 173 -4.56 6.79 21.77
CA ALA A 173 -4.22 5.39 21.98
C ALA A 173 -5.00 4.87 23.19
N PRO A 174 -5.71 3.73 23.09
CA PRO A 174 -6.33 3.14 24.25
C PRO A 174 -5.23 2.69 25.22
N GLU A 175 -5.40 3.18 26.44
CA GLU A 175 -4.64 2.92 27.65
C GLU A 175 -4.26 1.43 27.80
N ALA A 176 -3.03 1.22 28.26
CA ALA A 176 -2.40 -0.07 28.44
C ALA A 176 -3.25 -1.00 29.32
N ALA A 177 -4.05 -1.87 28.70
CA ALA A 177 -4.54 -3.07 29.34
C ALA A 177 -3.35 -4.04 29.47
N ALA A 178 -2.74 -4.05 30.65
CA ALA A 178 -1.78 -5.05 31.06
C ALA A 178 -2.40 -6.45 30.93
N ILE A 179 -1.90 -7.26 30.00
CA ILE A 179 -2.21 -8.70 29.90
C ILE A 179 -0.98 -9.48 30.41
N PRO A 180 -1.14 -10.49 31.26
CA PRO A 180 -0.04 -11.09 32.00
C PRO A 180 0.90 -11.87 31.07
N ARG A 181 2.21 -11.75 31.31
CA ARG A 181 3.22 -12.62 30.73
C ARG A 181 3.01 -14.05 31.25
N SER A 182 2.49 -14.94 30.42
CA SER A 182 2.61 -16.39 30.64
C SER A 182 3.84 -16.90 29.91
N SER A 183 4.86 -17.30 30.68
CA SER A 183 5.97 -18.11 30.23
C SER A 183 5.51 -19.55 29.99
N THR A 184 5.53 -20.03 28.74
CA THR A 184 5.51 -21.48 28.49
C THR A 184 6.26 -21.84 27.22
N THR A 185 7.28 -22.66 27.45
CA THR A 185 8.04 -23.53 26.54
C THR A 185 7.14 -24.33 25.57
N GLY A 186 7.59 -24.54 24.33
CA GLY A 186 7.11 -25.63 23.46
C GLY A 186 6.88 -25.22 22.01
N GLY A 187 7.57 -25.87 21.07
CA GLY A 187 7.57 -25.54 19.63
C GLY A 187 6.30 -25.88 18.87
N GLY A 188 6.26 -25.45 17.60
CA GLY A 188 5.22 -25.80 16.64
C GLY A 188 4.91 -24.69 15.64
N GLU A 189 5.55 -24.80 14.48
CA GLU A 189 5.21 -24.29 13.14
C GLU A 189 3.91 -23.48 12.96
N SER A 190 4.06 -22.26 12.42
CA SER A 190 3.30 -21.70 11.28
C SER A 190 3.43 -20.18 11.30
N SER A 191 4.47 -19.65 10.65
CA SER A 191 4.59 -18.21 10.44
C SER A 191 3.66 -17.77 9.33
N HIS A 192 2.47 -17.38 9.76
CA HIS A 192 1.65 -16.28 9.29
C HIS A 192 2.49 -15.13 8.69
N PHE A 193 2.89 -15.30 7.43
CA PHE A 193 3.52 -14.28 6.60
C PHE A 193 2.66 -14.19 5.34
N MET A 194 2.14 -12.98 5.03
CA MET A 194 1.33 -12.60 3.85
C MET A 194 -0.13 -12.18 4.13
N LEU A 195 -0.36 -11.18 5.00
CA LEU A 195 -1.62 -10.42 4.99
C LEU A 195 -1.43 -8.88 4.95
N GLY A 196 -0.21 -8.39 4.66
CA GLY A 196 0.12 -6.97 4.81
C GLY A 196 0.23 -6.12 3.54
N TRP A 197 0.10 -6.69 2.34
CA TRP A 197 0.37 -5.94 1.10
C TRP A 197 -0.83 -6.00 0.15
N ALA A 198 -1.82 -5.15 0.44
CA ALA A 198 -2.83 -4.72 -0.51
C ALA A 198 -3.08 -3.23 -0.28
N LEU A 199 -2.48 -2.40 -1.14
CA LEU A 199 -2.91 -1.05 -1.45
C LEU A 199 -2.81 -0.87 -2.97
#